data_AF-A0A5K0UYR5-F1
#
_entry.id   AF-A0A5K0UYR5-F1
#
_cell.length_a   1.000
_cell.length_b   1.000
_cell.length_c   1.000
_cell.angle_alpha   90.00
_cell.angle_beta   90.00
_cell.angle_gamma   90.00
#
_symmetry.space_group_name_H-M   'P 1'
#
loop_
_entity.id
_entity.type
_entity.pdbx_description
1 polymer ?
#
loop_
_entity_poly.entity_id
_entity_poly.type
_entity_poly.pdbx_seq_one_letter_code
_entity_poly.pdbx_strand_id
1 'polypeptide(L)' 'EHGLAQPERIKCVLETTPIPKNISHLEVGTDQRLLVVAKNVTFSMKVPVFFVNLMTLSKYRKDAHTSIYTIRQAKLLNPE' A
#
# COMPACT_ATOMS: atom_id res chain seq x y z
N GLU A 1 7.04 3.72 -16.17
CA GLU A 1 7.51 2.49 -15.51
C GLU A 1 8.39 2.74 -14.25
N HIS A 2 7.89 3.42 -13.21
CA HIS A 2 8.56 3.47 -11.89
C HIS A 2 7.92 2.45 -10.92
N GLY A 3 7.56 1.29 -11.45
CA GLY A 3 7.10 0.16 -10.66
C GLY A 3 8.27 -0.41 -9.88
N LEU A 4 8.00 -0.85 -8.65
CA LEU A 4 8.93 -1.47 -7.69
C LEU A 4 9.67 -2.73 -8.24
N ALA A 5 9.49 -3.09 -9.50
CA ALA A 5 10.13 -4.20 -10.17
C ALA A 5 11.47 -3.76 -10.79
N GLN A 6 12.47 -3.52 -9.94
CA GLN A 6 13.86 -3.68 -10.37
C GLN A 6 14.27 -5.13 -10.09
N PRO A 7 14.99 -5.80 -11.01
CA PRO A 7 15.26 -7.24 -10.95
C PRO A 7 16.00 -7.68 -9.67
N GLU A 8 16.63 -6.75 -8.96
CA GLU A 8 17.37 -7.00 -7.71
C GLU A 8 16.57 -6.67 -6.43
N ARG A 9 15.36 -6.07 -6.53
CA ARG A 9 14.56 -5.72 -5.34
C ARG A 9 13.72 -6.91 -4.86
N ILE A 10 14.03 -7.37 -3.64
CA ILE A 10 13.19 -8.33 -2.91
C ILE A 10 12.00 -7.60 -2.27
N LYS A 11 10.89 -7.49 -3.01
CA LYS A 11 9.63 -6.86 -2.57
C LYS A 11 9.88 -5.55 -1.79
N CYS A 12 9.49 -5.47 -0.51
CA CYS A 12 9.68 -4.32 0.37
C CYS A 12 10.76 -4.53 1.45
N VAL A 13 11.53 -5.61 1.38
CA VAL A 13 12.40 -6.05 2.49
C VAL A 13 13.52 -5.05 2.78
N LEU A 14 14.02 -4.38 1.75
CA LEU A 14 15.14 -3.45 1.84
C LEU A 14 14.70 -1.98 1.78
N GLU A 15 13.41 -1.69 1.90
CA GLU A 15 12.87 -0.34 1.80
C GLU A 15 12.84 0.35 3.17
N THR A 16 13.60 1.43 3.33
CA THR A 16 13.72 2.17 4.61
C THR A 16 13.27 3.62 4.50
N THR A 17 12.92 4.09 3.30
CA THR A 17 12.45 5.45 3.05
C THR A 17 11.20 5.45 2.18
N PRO A 18 10.30 6.43 2.37
CA PRO A 18 9.12 6.54 1.53
C PRO A 18 9.50 6.90 0.09
N ILE A 19 8.57 6.68 -0.82
CA ILE A 19 8.70 7.15 -2.20
C ILE A 19 8.74 8.69 -2.19
N PRO A 20 9.68 9.33 -2.90
CA PRO A 20 9.74 10.78 -3.02
C PRO A 20 8.44 11.38 -3.62
N LYS A 21 8.00 12.53 -3.09
CA LYS A 21 6.74 13.20 -3.51
C LYS A 21 6.73 13.69 -4.97
N ASN A 22 7.90 13.82 -5.60
CA ASN A 22 8.02 14.23 -6.99
C ASN A 22 7.62 13.13 -7.98
N ILE A 23 7.38 11.90 -7.51
CA ILE A 23 6.88 10.79 -8.33
C ILE A 23 5.35 10.84 -8.34
N SER A 24 4.76 11.43 -9.38
CA SER A 24 3.32 11.67 -9.48
C SER A 24 2.49 10.45 -9.90
N HIS A 25 3.07 9.52 -10.65
CA HIS A 25 2.39 8.30 -11.12
C HIS A 25 3.05 7.06 -10.53
N LEU A 26 2.31 6.40 -9.62
CA LEU A 26 2.78 5.23 -8.88
C LEU A 26 1.82 4.05 -9.05
N GLU A 27 2.32 3.01 -9.69
CA GLU A 27 1.61 1.75 -9.89
C GLU A 27 2.27 0.66 -9.06
N VAL A 28 1.55 0.20 -8.03
CA VAL A 28 1.98 -0.83 -7.07
C VAL A 28 0.97 -1.98 -6.99
N GLY A 29 0.19 -2.18 -8.06
CA GLY A 29 -0.81 -3.25 -8.15
C GLY A 29 -2.16 -2.97 -7.46
N THR A 30 -2.39 -1.74 -6.97
CA THR A 30 -3.70 -1.36 -6.41
C THR A 30 -4.76 -1.25 -7.51
N ASP A 31 -5.85 -2.03 -7.40
CA ASP A 31 -7.02 -1.86 -8.26
C ASP A 31 -7.80 -0.58 -7.90
N GLN A 32 -7.66 0.45 -8.72
CA GLN A 32 -8.35 1.73 -8.53
C GLN A 32 -9.86 1.63 -8.79
N ARG A 33 -10.32 0.62 -9.53
CA ARG A 33 -11.73 0.44 -9.86
C ARG A 33 -12.54 0.14 -8.61
N LEU A 34 -12.01 -0.71 -7.73
CA LEU A 34 -12.64 -1.02 -6.44
C LEU A 34 -12.70 0.19 -5.52
N LEU A 35 -11.67 1.05 -5.53
CA LEU A 35 -11.66 2.29 -4.74
C LEU A 35 -12.78 3.24 -5.17
N VAL A 36 -13.01 3.40 -6.49
CA VAL A 36 -14.09 4.23 -7.04
C VAL A 36 -15.45 3.68 -6.64
N VAL A 37 -15.65 2.36 -6.71
CA VAL A 37 -16.91 1.74 -6.28
C VAL A 37 -17.16 1.98 -4.79
N ALA A 38 -16.16 1.72 -3.94
CA ALA A 38 -16.28 1.94 -2.50
C ALA A 38 -16.63 3.39 -2.17
N LYS A 39 -15.98 4.35 -2.83
CA LYS A 39 -16.29 5.77 -2.72
C LYS A 39 -17.75 6.04 -3.09
N ASN A 40 -18.19 5.61 -4.27
CA ASN A 40 -19.54 5.90 -4.79
C ASN A 40 -20.65 5.31 -3.93
N VAL A 41 -20.48 4.07 -3.45
CA VAL A 41 -21.42 3.42 -2.54
C VAL A 41 -21.50 4.21 -1.24
N THR A 42 -20.36 4.58 -0.66
CA THR A 42 -20.30 5.36 0.59
C THR A 42 -21.03 6.70 0.47
N PHE A 43 -20.86 7.42 -0.64
CA PHE A 43 -21.57 8.67 -0.91
C PHE A 43 -23.08 8.50 -1.12
N SER A 44 -23.53 7.31 -1.52
CA SER A 44 -24.94 7.01 -1.81
C SER A 44 -25.70 6.46 -0.60
N MET A 45 -25.05 6.35 0.57
CA MET A 45 -25.69 5.85 1.78
C MET A 45 -26.64 6.89 2.38
N LYS A 46 -27.79 6.44 2.88
CA LYS A 46 -28.75 7.29 3.61
C LYS A 46 -28.18 7.83 4.93
N VAL A 47 -27.30 7.05 5.55
CA VAL A 47 -26.57 7.44 6.76
C VAL A 47 -25.24 8.07 6.34
N PRO A 48 -24.87 9.26 6.84
CA PRO A 48 -23.60 9.89 6.49
C PRO A 48 -22.41 9.02 6.87
N VAL A 49 -21.52 8.77 5.91
CA VAL A 49 -20.24 8.09 6.14
C VAL A 49 -19.12 8.95 5.58
N PHE A 50 -18.09 9.18 6.39
CA PHE A 50 -16.91 9.92 5.96
C PHE A 50 -15.91 8.98 5.28
N PHE A 51 -15.67 9.19 3.98
CA PHE A 51 -14.73 8.38 3.20
C PHE A 51 -13.30 8.92 3.31
N VAL A 52 -12.45 8.27 4.11
CA VAL A 52 -11.03 8.64 4.25
C VAL A 52 -10.21 7.99 3.12
N ASN A 53 -9.89 8.76 2.07
CA ASN A 53 -9.06 8.26 0.98
C ASN A 53 -7.56 8.31 1.33
N LEU A 54 -7.05 7.26 2.01
CA LEU A 54 -5.63 7.10 2.32
C LEU A 54 -4.85 6.36 1.23
N MET A 55 -5.52 5.83 0.20
CA MET A 55 -4.89 4.93 -0.76
C MET A 55 -3.69 5.57 -1.45
N THR A 56 -3.81 6.80 -1.94
CA THR A 56 -2.69 7.50 -2.60
C THR A 56 -1.53 7.71 -1.62
N LEU A 57 -1.81 8.10 -0.37
CA LEU A 57 -0.77 8.34 0.64
C LEU A 57 -0.06 7.05 1.03
N SER A 58 -0.80 5.96 1.25
CA SER A 58 -0.26 4.66 1.63
C SER A 58 0.65 4.08 0.55
N LYS A 59 0.38 4.32 -0.75
CA LYS A 59 1.26 3.87 -1.83
C LYS A 59 2.69 4.43 -1.70
N TYR A 60 2.87 5.64 -1.16
CA TYR A 60 4.22 6.19 -0.95
C TYR A 60 4.99 5.53 0.20
N ARG A 61 4.33 4.73 1.06
CA ARG A 61 4.94 4.16 2.27
C ARG A 61 5.43 2.73 2.07
N LYS A 62 6.26 2.52 1.05
CA LYS A 62 6.95 1.24 0.81
C LYS A 62 7.84 0.79 1.98
N ASP A 63 8.24 1.74 2.82
CA ASP A 63 9.08 1.60 4.00
C ASP A 63 8.33 1.22 5.29
N ALA A 64 6.99 1.18 5.26
CA ALA A 64 6.16 0.99 6.45
C ALA A 64 5.46 -0.37 6.50
N HIS A 65 5.91 -1.34 5.70
CA HIS A 65 5.43 -2.73 5.80
C HIS A 65 6.18 -3.47 6.89
N THR A 66 5.52 -4.45 7.51
CA THR A 66 6.17 -5.35 8.47
C THR A 66 7.29 -6.17 7.85
N SER A 67 7.28 -6.38 6.52
CA SER A 67 8.29 -7.18 5.82
C SER A 67 8.39 -8.58 6.46
N ILE A 68 9.58 -8.98 6.91
CA ILE A 68 9.84 -10.21 7.68
C ILE A 68 9.71 -10.01 9.20
N TYR A 69 9.53 -8.78 9.68
CA TYR A 69 9.31 -8.46 11.09
C TYR A 69 7.83 -8.62 11.44
N THR A 70 7.32 -9.84 11.23
CA THR A 70 5.91 -10.19 11.43
C THR A 70 5.77 -11.57 12.09
N ILE A 71 4.53 -11.97 12.33
CA ILE A 71 4.14 -13.24 12.92
C ILE A 71 3.55 -14.16 11.85
N ARG A 72 3.90 -15.45 11.88
CA ARG A 72 3.28 -16.52 11.09
C ARG A 72 2.81 -17.62 12.02
N GLN A 73 1.56 -18.07 11.88
CA GLN A 73 0.97 -19.11 12.74
C GLN A 73 1.15 -18.82 14.25
N ALA A 74 0.91 -17.57 14.65
CA ALA A 74 1.04 -17.08 16.02
C ALA A 74 2.48 -17.14 16.62
N LYS A 75 3.52 -17.31 15.80
CA LYS A 75 4.92 -17.24 16.21
C LYS A 75 5.69 -16.19 15.41
N LEU A 76 6.68 -15.54 16.05
CA LEU A 76 7.64 -14.70 15.32
C LEU A 76 8.38 -15.55 14.29
N LEU A 77 8.71 -14.94 13.16
CA LEU A 77 9.60 -15.56 12.18
C LEU A 77 10.97 -15.80 12.81
N ASN A 78 11.56 -16.96 12.49
CA ASN A 78 12.92 -17.29 12.84
C ASN A 78 13.91 -16.53 11.94
N PRO A 79 15.20 -16.51 12.31
CA PRO A 79 16.22 -15.87 11.49
C PRO A 79 16.41 -16.50 10.09
N GLU A 80 16.12 -17.80 9.94
CA GLU A 80 16.20 -18.55 8.67
C GLU A 80 14.90 -18.53 7.86
#